data_AF-A0A7Y8HAR5-F1
#
_entry.id   AF-A0A7Y8HAR5-F1
#
_cell.length_a   1.000
_cell.length_b   1.000
_cell.length_c   1.000
_cell.angle_alpha   90.00
_cell.angle_beta   90.00
_cell.angle_gamma   90.00
#
_symmetry.space_group_name_H-M   'P 1'
#
loop_
_entity.id
_entity.type
_entity.pdbx_description
1 polymer ?
#
loop_
_entity_poly.entity_id
_entity_poly.type
_entity_poly.pdbx_seq_one_letter_code
_entity_poly.pdbx_strand_id
1 'polypeptide(L)'
;MAEIKSAVELAMERTKGLRLSHEEMEKMKEEEMQSKAAGLVNRFLEVDFHLRDVEKELGKFDPRQRKHLEQLFLHHLIEAMNLDRDNDLIFQGLETFLPTSAWTVKKIKDLIQKYQSRKKDEFQKTQNDLRAGLERMGISGSAVRPKVEGSPEWDKARSAFKPRFEEELKKLKKGILH
;
A
#
# COMPACT_ATOMS: atom_id res chain seq x y z
N MET A 1 60.07 4.31 1.51
CA MET A 1 58.92 3.38 1.41
C MET A 1 57.68 4.26 1.29
N ALA A 2 56.98 4.23 0.16
CA ALA A 2 55.80 5.05 -0.07
C ALA A 2 54.58 4.31 0.47
N GLU A 3 54.00 4.80 1.56
CA GLU A 3 52.74 4.29 2.10
C GLU A 3 51.63 4.67 1.12
N ILE A 4 51.07 3.69 0.42
CA ILE A 4 49.90 3.87 -0.43
C ILE A 4 48.71 4.07 0.50
N LYS A 5 48.30 5.32 0.69
CA LYS A 5 47.08 5.67 1.44
C LYS A 5 45.86 5.05 0.76
N SER A 6 44.92 4.55 1.56
CA SER A 6 43.69 3.93 1.08
C SER A 6 42.77 4.97 0.42
N ALA A 7 42.02 4.58 -0.62
CA ALA A 7 41.03 5.43 -1.27
C ALA A 7 39.99 6.01 -0.28
N VAL A 8 39.74 5.29 0.81
CA VAL A 8 38.88 5.72 1.92
C VAL A 8 39.51 6.85 2.73
N GLU A 9 40.81 6.78 3.03
CA GLU A 9 41.53 7.85 3.73
C GLU A 9 41.59 9.12 2.88
N LEU A 10 41.78 8.98 1.57
CA LEU A 10 41.81 10.11 0.64
C LEU A 10 40.42 10.77 0.49
N ALA A 11 39.35 9.99 0.58
CA ALA A 11 37.97 10.49 0.59
C ALA A 11 37.65 11.20 1.92
N MET A 12 38.06 10.65 3.06
CA MET A 12 37.87 11.26 4.39
C MET A 12 38.68 12.55 4.57
N GLU A 13 39.86 12.65 3.96
CA GLU A 13 40.69 13.86 4.00
C GLU A 13 40.09 15.00 3.19
N ARG A 14 39.37 14.69 2.09
CA ARG A 14 38.63 15.66 1.26
C ARG A 14 37.30 16.10 1.86
N THR A 15 36.71 15.33 2.78
CA THR A 15 35.43 15.67 3.44
C THR A 15 35.59 16.29 4.83
N LYS A 16 36.83 16.54 5.30
CA LYS A 16 37.13 17.19 6.60
C LYS A 16 36.43 18.54 6.83
N GLY A 17 35.93 19.21 5.79
CA GLY A 17 35.15 20.46 5.88
C GLY A 17 33.62 20.30 5.89
N LEU A 18 33.09 19.10 5.66
CA LEU A 18 31.66 18.77 5.67
C LEU A 18 31.36 17.91 6.91
N ARG A 19 31.38 18.53 8.09
CA ARG A 19 30.78 17.92 9.27
C ARG A 19 29.26 18.04 9.10
N LEU A 20 28.61 16.96 8.67
CA LEU A 20 27.16 16.83 8.79
C LEU A 20 26.77 17.20 10.22
N SER A 21 25.85 18.15 10.35
CA SER A 21 25.25 18.51 11.63
C SER A 21 24.65 17.25 12.27
N HIS A 22 24.59 17.21 13.60
CA HIS A 22 23.90 16.12 14.31
C HIS A 22 22.46 15.95 13.80
N GLU A 23 21.79 17.04 13.43
CA GLU A 23 20.45 17.04 12.84
C GLU A 23 20.42 16.38 11.45
N GLU A 24 21.45 16.61 10.63
CA GLU A 24 21.55 16.02 9.29
C GLU A 24 21.85 14.52 9.35
N MET A 25 22.69 14.08 10.30
CA MET A 25 22.94 12.67 10.55
C MET A 25 21.70 11.93 11.03
N GLU A 26 20.92 12.51 11.95
CA GLU A 26 19.68 11.89 12.43
C GLU A 26 18.62 11.84 11.34
N LYS A 27 18.52 12.88 10.50
CA LYS A 27 17.63 12.89 9.34
C LYS A 27 17.98 11.81 8.33
N MET A 28 19.27 11.61 8.02
CA MET A 28 19.71 10.53 7.14
C MET A 28 19.38 9.14 7.70
N LYS A 29 19.59 8.91 9.01
CA LYS A 29 19.22 7.62 9.64
C LYS A 29 17.73 7.35 9.59
N GLU A 30 16.90 8.37 9.78
CA GLU A 30 15.45 8.24 9.66
C GLU A 30 15.05 7.94 8.22
N GLU A 31 15.60 8.65 7.24
CA GLU A 31 15.38 8.38 5.81
C GLU A 31 15.79 6.95 5.42
N GLU A 32 16.91 6.44 5.95
CA GLU A 32 17.33 5.05 5.76
C GLU A 32 16.33 4.05 6.35
N MET A 33 15.80 4.30 7.55
CA MET A 33 14.81 3.41 8.17
C MET A 33 13.47 3.45 7.41
N GLN A 34 13.04 4.61 6.93
CA GLN A 34 11.88 4.75 6.05
C GLN A 34 12.06 3.95 4.75
N SER A 35 13.22 4.08 4.10
CA SER A 35 13.53 3.36 2.87
C SER A 35 13.53 1.84 3.09
N LYS A 36 14.11 1.38 4.20
CA LYS A 36 14.11 -0.04 4.58
C LYS A 36 12.69 -0.57 4.83
N ALA A 37 11.86 0.20 5.54
CA ALA A 37 10.47 -0.19 5.80
C ALA A 37 9.68 -0.30 4.50
N ALA A 38 9.80 0.69 3.60
CA ALA A 38 9.15 0.66 2.30
C ALA A 38 9.62 -0.53 1.45
N GLY A 39 10.93 -0.81 1.42
CA GLY A 39 11.49 -1.98 0.72
C GLY A 39 11.04 -3.31 1.33
N LEU A 40 10.79 -3.37 2.63
CA LEU A 40 10.26 -4.56 3.31
C LEU A 40 8.79 -4.78 2.96
N VAL A 41 7.97 -3.71 2.94
CA VAL A 41 6.56 -3.79 2.52
C VAL A 41 6.44 -4.19 1.06
N ASN A 42 7.21 -3.58 0.15
CA ASN A 42 7.16 -3.93 -1.27
C ASN A 42 7.46 -5.41 -1.48
N ARG A 43 8.53 -5.91 -0.86
CA ARG A 43 8.86 -7.35 -0.91
C ARG A 43 7.75 -8.20 -0.32
N PHE A 44 7.22 -7.85 0.85
CA PHE A 44 6.14 -8.60 1.49
C PHE A 44 4.84 -8.64 0.67
N LEU A 45 4.55 -7.59 -0.09
CA LEU A 45 3.40 -7.55 -1.00
C LEU A 45 3.68 -8.26 -2.33
N GLU A 46 4.94 -8.61 -2.61
CA GLU A 46 5.31 -9.59 -3.63
C GLU A 46 5.11 -11.00 -3.06
N VAL A 47 4.44 -11.87 -3.82
CA VAL A 47 3.93 -13.19 -3.34
C VAL A 47 5.04 -14.11 -2.79
N ASP A 48 6.30 -13.86 -3.15
CA ASP A 48 7.45 -14.69 -2.82
C ASP A 48 8.08 -14.38 -1.44
N PHE A 49 7.58 -13.38 -0.71
CA PHE A 49 8.14 -12.99 0.60
C PHE A 49 7.12 -13.19 1.73
N HIS A 50 7.39 -14.12 2.63
CA HIS A 50 6.43 -14.52 3.66
C HIS A 50 6.61 -13.77 4.98
N LEU A 51 5.58 -13.80 5.84
CA LEU A 51 5.61 -13.19 7.18
C LEU A 51 6.84 -13.62 8.02
N ARG A 52 7.23 -14.90 7.94
CA ARG A 52 8.42 -15.40 8.64
C ARG A 52 9.70 -14.70 8.20
N ASP A 53 9.79 -14.29 6.95
CA ASP A 53 10.97 -13.60 6.42
C ASP A 53 10.96 -12.13 6.83
N VAL A 54 9.78 -11.52 6.96
CA VAL A 54 9.62 -10.20 7.62
C VAL A 54 10.13 -10.26 9.06
N GLU A 55 9.69 -11.25 9.85
CA GLU A 55 10.14 -11.43 11.24
C GLU A 55 11.66 -11.63 11.34
N LYS A 56 12.25 -12.40 10.43
CA LYS A 56 13.72 -12.57 10.36
C LYS A 56 14.44 -11.26 10.05
N GLU A 57 13.96 -10.47 9.10
CA GLU A 57 14.55 -9.17 8.78
C GLU A 57 14.46 -8.20 9.96
N LEU A 58 13.30 -8.15 10.64
CA LEU A 58 13.12 -7.35 11.85
C LEU A 58 14.03 -7.83 13.00
N GLY A 59 14.29 -9.14 13.09
CA GLY A 59 15.15 -9.75 14.11
C GLY A 59 16.64 -9.42 14.01
N LYS A 60 17.10 -8.83 12.89
CA LYS A 60 18.51 -8.41 12.70
C LYS A 60 18.86 -7.12 13.47
N PHE A 61 17.86 -6.39 13.95
CA PHE A 61 18.02 -5.09 14.58
C PHE A 61 17.94 -5.19 16.11
N ASP A 62 18.53 -4.22 16.80
CA ASP A 62 18.37 -4.11 18.25
C ASP A 62 16.88 -3.83 18.61
N PRO A 63 16.45 -4.07 19.87
CA PRO A 63 15.05 -3.95 20.25
C PRO A 63 14.41 -2.58 19.98
N ARG A 64 15.18 -1.47 20.04
CA ARG A 64 14.65 -0.12 19.78
C ARG A 64 14.48 0.11 18.29
N GLN A 65 15.50 -0.20 17.49
CA GLN A 65 15.45 -0.10 16.04
C GLN A 65 14.40 -1.03 15.43
N ARG A 66 14.29 -2.25 15.95
CA ARG A 66 13.27 -3.22 15.55
C ARG A 66 11.87 -2.66 15.75
N LYS A 67 11.57 -2.11 16.93
CA LYS A 67 10.25 -1.55 17.24
C LYS A 67 9.90 -0.39 16.32
N HIS A 68 10.86 0.49 16.04
CA HIS A 68 10.66 1.61 15.11
C HIS A 68 10.39 1.12 13.69
N LEU A 69 11.20 0.17 13.20
CA LEU A 69 11.05 -0.41 11.87
C LEU A 69 9.71 -1.16 11.72
N GLU A 70 9.25 -1.86 12.76
CA GLU A 70 7.95 -2.53 12.79
C GLU A 70 6.80 -1.52 12.70
N GLN A 71 6.88 -0.39 13.41
CA GLN A 71 5.90 0.69 13.31
C GLN A 71 5.85 1.31 11.91
N LEU A 72 7.02 1.55 11.30
CA LEU A 72 7.10 2.04 9.92
C LEU A 72 6.54 1.01 8.92
N PHE A 73 6.86 -0.27 9.10
CA PHE A 73 6.32 -1.36 8.28
C PHE A 73 4.79 -1.39 8.34
N LEU A 74 4.20 -1.35 9.54
CA LEU A 74 2.76 -1.27 9.75
C LEU A 74 2.14 -0.03 9.09
N HIS A 75 2.79 1.13 9.21
CA HIS A 75 2.33 2.36 8.57
C HIS A 75 2.27 2.23 7.05
N HIS A 76 3.34 1.73 6.43
CA HIS A 76 3.41 1.50 4.99
C HIS A 76 2.39 0.47 4.50
N LEU A 77 2.10 -0.58 5.28
CA LEU A 77 1.02 -1.53 4.98
C LEU A 77 -0.36 -0.86 4.97
N ILE A 78 -0.64 -0.02 5.97
CA ILE A 78 -1.91 0.72 6.07
C ILE A 78 -2.06 1.68 4.89
N GLU A 79 -0.99 2.39 4.50
CA GLU A 79 -0.99 3.30 3.36
C GLU A 79 -1.21 2.55 2.03
N ALA A 80 -0.56 1.41 1.83
CA ALA A 80 -0.67 0.60 0.61
C ALA A 80 -2.09 0.04 0.34
N MET A 81 -2.92 -0.06 1.38
CA MET A 81 -4.26 -0.62 1.29
C MET A 81 -5.18 0.16 0.34
N ASN A 82 -5.91 -0.55 -0.54
CA ASN A 82 -6.69 0.06 -1.61
C ASN A 82 -7.98 -0.73 -1.88
N LEU A 83 -9.09 -0.03 -2.11
CA LEU A 83 -10.40 -0.63 -2.39
C LEU A 83 -10.41 -1.50 -3.67
N ASP A 84 -9.60 -1.17 -4.67
CA ASP A 84 -9.57 -1.82 -5.99
C ASP A 84 -8.52 -2.94 -6.09
N ARG A 85 -7.73 -3.17 -5.04
CA ARG A 85 -6.67 -4.20 -5.03
C ARG A 85 -6.99 -5.30 -4.04
N ASP A 86 -6.28 -6.41 -4.19
CA ASP A 86 -6.20 -7.43 -3.15
C ASP A 86 -5.45 -6.86 -1.93
N ASN A 87 -6.00 -7.07 -0.75
CA ASN A 87 -5.44 -6.63 0.52
C ASN A 87 -5.17 -7.80 1.48
N ASP A 88 -5.25 -9.05 1.03
CA ASP A 88 -5.15 -10.22 1.90
C ASP A 88 -3.80 -10.29 2.62
N LEU A 89 -2.69 -10.05 1.91
CA LEU A 89 -1.35 -9.97 2.53
C LEU A 89 -1.25 -8.82 3.55
N ILE A 90 -1.85 -7.66 3.24
CA ILE A 90 -1.89 -6.52 4.17
C ILE A 90 -2.62 -6.92 5.45
N PHE A 91 -3.77 -7.59 5.34
CA PHE A 91 -4.52 -8.05 6.50
C PHE A 91 -3.76 -9.08 7.32
N GLN A 92 -3.07 -10.03 6.68
CA GLN A 92 -2.21 -11.00 7.38
C GLN A 92 -1.10 -10.30 8.18
N GLY A 93 -0.46 -9.29 7.59
CA GLY A 93 0.54 -8.45 8.27
C GLY A 93 -0.05 -7.71 9.48
N LEU A 94 -1.19 -7.04 9.31
CA LEU A 94 -1.84 -6.29 10.39
C LEU A 94 -2.31 -7.22 11.53
N GLU A 95 -2.86 -8.38 11.22
CA GLU A 95 -3.32 -9.34 12.25
C GLU A 95 -2.15 -9.94 13.04
N THR A 96 -0.98 -10.10 12.40
CA THR A 96 0.23 -10.64 13.04
C THR A 96 0.92 -9.61 13.93
N PHE A 97 1.15 -8.40 13.42
CA PHE A 97 1.96 -7.38 14.09
C PHE A 97 1.11 -6.36 14.88
N LEU A 98 -0.21 -6.31 14.68
CA LEU A 98 -1.09 -5.36 15.36
C LEU A 98 -2.42 -6.00 15.82
N PRO A 99 -2.37 -7.01 16.72
CA PRO A 99 -3.56 -7.75 17.17
C PRO A 99 -4.55 -6.86 17.95
N THR A 100 -4.08 -5.76 18.56
CA THR A 100 -4.91 -4.79 19.28
C THR A 100 -5.92 -4.07 18.38
N SER A 101 -5.63 -3.97 17.08
CA SER A 101 -6.49 -3.31 16.09
C SER A 101 -7.42 -4.29 15.35
N ALA A 102 -7.54 -5.54 15.79
CA ALA A 102 -8.33 -6.58 15.12
C ALA A 102 -9.77 -6.16 14.79
N TRP A 103 -10.43 -5.42 15.69
CA TRP A 103 -11.78 -4.88 15.44
C TRP A 103 -11.81 -3.87 14.29
N THR A 104 -10.83 -2.97 14.23
CA THR A 104 -10.72 -1.97 13.16
C THR A 104 -10.36 -2.63 11.83
N VAL A 105 -9.45 -3.61 11.84
CA VAL A 105 -9.12 -4.44 10.67
C VAL A 105 -10.36 -5.15 10.14
N LYS A 106 -11.19 -5.74 11.02
CA LYS A 106 -12.46 -6.35 10.63
C LYS A 106 -13.43 -5.36 9.98
N LYS A 107 -13.59 -4.16 10.54
CA LYS A 107 -14.42 -3.10 9.93
C LYS A 107 -13.94 -2.73 8.53
N ILE A 108 -12.63 -2.71 8.30
CA ILE A 108 -12.06 -2.43 6.98
C ILE A 108 -12.37 -3.58 6.02
N LYS A 109 -12.19 -4.84 6.43
CA LYS A 109 -12.58 -6.01 5.63
C LYS A 109 -14.04 -5.93 5.19
N ASP A 110 -14.94 -5.63 6.13
CA ASP A 110 -16.38 -5.47 5.85
C ASP A 110 -16.65 -4.32 4.87
N LEU A 111 -15.93 -3.19 4.99
CA LEU A 111 -16.04 -2.05 4.08
C LEU A 111 -15.62 -2.43 2.66
N ILE A 112 -14.50 -3.13 2.51
CA ILE A 112 -14.00 -3.60 1.20
C ILE A 112 -14.99 -4.58 0.57
N GLN A 113 -15.54 -5.52 1.35
CA GLN A 113 -16.57 -6.44 0.84
C GLN A 113 -17.82 -5.71 0.35
N LYS A 114 -18.30 -4.71 1.11
CA LYS A 114 -19.43 -3.87 0.70
C LYS A 114 -19.12 -3.09 -0.58
N TYR A 115 -17.91 -2.56 -0.70
CA TYR A 115 -17.45 -1.87 -1.90
C TYR A 115 -17.47 -2.81 -3.12
N GLN A 116 -16.90 -4.02 -2.99
CA GLN A 116 -16.86 -5.00 -4.09
C GLN A 116 -18.26 -5.44 -4.53
N SER A 117 -19.17 -5.66 -3.57
CA SER A 117 -20.57 -5.97 -3.86
C SER A 117 -21.23 -4.81 -4.63
N ARG A 118 -21.09 -3.57 -4.14
CA ARG A 118 -21.65 -2.39 -4.81
C ARG A 118 -21.07 -2.18 -6.21
N LYS A 119 -19.75 -2.37 -6.38
CA LYS A 119 -19.06 -2.28 -7.66
C LYS A 119 -19.62 -3.29 -8.66
N LYS A 120 -19.87 -4.53 -8.23
CA LYS A 120 -20.48 -5.57 -9.06
C LYS A 120 -21.91 -5.23 -9.49
N ASP A 121 -22.73 -4.72 -8.57
CA ASP A 121 -24.11 -4.33 -8.86
C ASP A 121 -24.17 -3.18 -9.87
N GLU A 122 -23.36 -2.14 -9.67
CA GLU A 122 -23.28 -1.01 -10.60
C GLU A 122 -22.71 -1.44 -11.96
N PHE A 123 -21.72 -2.34 -11.97
CA PHE A 123 -21.16 -2.88 -13.22
C PHE A 123 -22.23 -3.56 -14.05
N GLN A 124 -23.06 -4.40 -13.43
CA GLN A 124 -24.15 -5.10 -14.13
C GLN A 124 -25.21 -4.13 -14.67
N LYS A 125 -25.55 -3.09 -13.90
CA LYS A 125 -26.48 -2.04 -14.37
C LYS A 125 -25.92 -1.30 -15.57
N THR A 126 -24.68 -0.81 -15.49
CA THR A 126 -24.02 -0.13 -16.60
C THR A 126 -23.91 -1.02 -17.83
N GLN A 127 -23.62 -2.31 -17.64
CA GLN A 127 -23.60 -3.28 -18.75
C GLN A 127 -24.96 -3.39 -19.45
N ASN A 128 -26.05 -3.44 -18.68
CA ASN A 128 -27.40 -3.54 -19.21
C ASN A 128 -27.80 -2.24 -19.95
N ASP A 129 -27.45 -1.08 -19.39
CA ASP A 129 -27.73 0.22 -20.01
C ASP A 129 -27.00 0.38 -21.35
N LEU A 130 -25.70 0.02 -21.39
CA LEU A 130 -24.91 0.04 -22.61
C LEU A 130 -25.46 -0.93 -23.66
N ARG A 131 -25.89 -2.12 -23.24
CA ARG A 131 -26.52 -3.09 -24.13
C ARG A 131 -27.83 -2.56 -24.71
N ALA A 132 -28.69 -1.97 -23.88
CA ALA A 132 -29.93 -1.36 -24.35
C ALA A 132 -29.68 -0.20 -25.33
N GLY A 133 -28.60 0.57 -25.13
CA GLY A 133 -28.14 1.57 -26.09
C GLY A 133 -27.76 0.97 -27.44
N LEU A 134 -26.98 -0.11 -27.45
CA LEU A 134 -26.60 -0.84 -28.66
C LEU A 134 -27.82 -1.42 -29.40
N GLU A 135 -28.77 -2.00 -28.67
CA GLU A 135 -29.99 -2.56 -29.23
C GLU A 135 -30.84 -1.49 -29.94
N ARG A 136 -30.92 -0.28 -29.38
CA ARG A 136 -31.59 0.87 -30.03
C ARG A 136 -30.90 1.32 -31.33
N MET A 137 -29.60 1.07 -31.48
CA MET A 137 -28.85 1.32 -32.72
C MET A 137 -28.94 0.15 -33.71
N GLY A 138 -29.78 -0.85 -33.43
CA GLY A 138 -29.92 -2.05 -34.27
C GLY A 138 -28.83 -3.11 -34.04
N ILE A 139 -27.93 -2.90 -33.07
CA ILE A 139 -26.87 -3.85 -32.72
C ILE A 139 -27.39 -4.75 -31.60
N SER A 140 -27.82 -5.96 -31.97
CA SER A 140 -28.40 -6.93 -31.03
C SER A 140 -27.85 -8.33 -31.26
N GLY A 141 -27.93 -9.18 -30.24
CA GLY A 141 -27.47 -10.58 -30.31
C GLY A 141 -26.85 -11.05 -29.00
N SER A 142 -26.90 -12.35 -28.74
CA SER A 142 -26.34 -12.97 -27.53
C SER A 142 -24.83 -12.85 -27.42
N ALA A 143 -24.14 -12.61 -28.53
CA ALA A 143 -22.70 -12.39 -28.61
C ALA A 143 -22.27 -10.93 -28.31
N VAL A 144 -23.21 -9.98 -28.29
CA VAL A 144 -22.89 -8.56 -28.06
C VAL A 144 -22.57 -8.34 -26.59
N ARG A 145 -21.29 -8.09 -26.30
CA ARG A 145 -20.79 -7.76 -24.95
C ARG A 145 -20.25 -6.33 -24.96
N PRO A 146 -20.98 -5.34 -24.40
CA PRO A 146 -20.47 -3.97 -24.33
C PRO A 146 -19.24 -3.92 -23.42
N LYS A 147 -18.28 -3.09 -23.80
CA LYS A 147 -17.12 -2.78 -22.97
C LYS A 147 -17.53 -1.80 -21.88
N VAL A 148 -17.69 -2.31 -20.66
CA VAL A 148 -18.09 -1.50 -19.49
C VAL A 148 -16.90 -0.73 -18.92
N GLU A 149 -15.78 -1.40 -18.66
CA GLU A 149 -14.61 -0.73 -18.10
C GLU A 149 -14.01 0.26 -19.10
N GLY A 150 -13.80 1.50 -18.64
CA GLY A 150 -13.34 2.62 -19.46
C GLY A 150 -14.43 3.25 -20.33
N SER A 151 -15.70 2.89 -20.14
CA SER A 151 -16.83 3.64 -20.72
C SER A 151 -17.14 4.90 -19.89
N PRO A 152 -17.60 6.00 -20.52
CA PRO A 152 -18.04 7.20 -19.81
C PRO A 152 -19.15 6.93 -18.77
N GLU A 153 -20.04 6.00 -19.07
CA GLU A 153 -21.14 5.57 -18.20
C GLU A 153 -20.60 4.90 -16.93
N TRP A 154 -19.58 4.04 -17.08
CA TRP A 154 -18.93 3.40 -15.95
C TRP A 154 -18.14 4.39 -15.10
N ASP A 155 -17.40 5.31 -15.73
CA ASP A 155 -16.66 6.35 -14.99
C ASP A 155 -17.60 7.25 -14.19
N LYS A 156 -18.76 7.59 -14.75
CA LYS A 156 -19.82 8.33 -14.06
C LYS A 156 -20.40 7.54 -12.89
N ALA A 157 -20.77 6.28 -13.10
CA ALA A 157 -21.31 5.42 -12.04
C ALA A 157 -20.29 5.25 -10.91
N ARG A 158 -19.04 4.95 -11.23
CA ARG A 158 -17.94 4.78 -10.27
C ARG A 158 -17.69 6.04 -9.46
N SER A 159 -17.71 7.21 -10.10
CA SER A 159 -17.55 8.51 -9.42
C SER A 159 -18.68 8.81 -8.44
N ALA A 160 -19.87 8.23 -8.61
CA ALA A 160 -21.00 8.45 -7.71
C ALA A 160 -20.89 7.69 -6.38
N PHE A 161 -20.27 6.50 -6.35
CA PHE A 161 -20.20 5.69 -5.12
C PHE A 161 -18.80 5.58 -4.52
N LYS A 162 -17.74 5.53 -5.33
CA LYS A 162 -16.37 5.27 -4.86
C LYS A 162 -15.87 6.28 -3.80
N PRO A 163 -16.09 7.61 -3.94
CA PRO A 163 -15.56 8.58 -2.99
C PRO A 163 -15.99 8.36 -1.53
N ARG A 164 -17.24 7.93 -1.32
CA ARG A 164 -17.76 7.64 0.02
C ARG A 164 -16.98 6.49 0.69
N PHE A 165 -16.72 5.41 -0.05
CA PHE A 165 -15.95 4.28 0.46
C PHE A 165 -14.49 4.67 0.72
N GLU A 166 -13.89 5.51 -0.13
CA GLU A 166 -12.53 6.01 0.10
C GLU A 166 -12.43 6.89 1.35
N GLU A 167 -13.43 7.72 1.61
CA GLU A 167 -13.50 8.54 2.82
C GLU A 167 -13.66 7.68 4.08
N GLU A 168 -14.56 6.70 4.04
CA GLU A 168 -14.75 5.74 5.13
C GLU A 168 -13.47 4.93 5.39
N LEU A 169 -12.77 4.48 4.33
CA LEU A 169 -11.49 3.79 4.44
C LEU A 169 -10.43 4.69 5.08
N LYS A 170 -10.28 5.95 4.64
CA LYS A 170 -9.33 6.91 5.22
C LYS A 170 -9.59 7.13 6.71
N LYS A 171 -10.86 7.24 7.13
CA LYS A 171 -11.23 7.37 8.55
C LYS A 171 -10.81 6.14 9.37
N LEU A 172 -11.06 4.94 8.84
CA LEU A 172 -10.67 3.70 9.49
C LEU A 172 -9.14 3.53 9.57
N LYS A 173 -8.40 3.87 8.51
CA LYS A 173 -6.92 3.85 8.50
C LYS A 173 -6.33 4.74 9.61
N LYS A 174 -6.85 5.96 9.76
CA LYS A 174 -6.42 6.87 10.83
C LYS A 174 -6.64 6.28 12.23
N GLY A 175 -7.73 5.54 12.43
CA GLY A 175 -8.01 4.84 13.69
C GLY A 175 -7.09 3.66 14.00
N ILE A 176 -6.23 3.24 13.07
CA ILE A 176 -5.18 2.23 13.32
C ILE A 176 -3.84 2.90 13.64
N LEU A 177 -3.59 4.09 13.11
CA LEU A 177 -2.35 4.85 13.29
C LEU A 177 -2.31 5.67 14.60
N HIS A 178 -3.41 5.69 15.37
CA HIS A 178 -3.55 6.33 16.68
C HIS A 178 -3.73 5.30 17.78
#